data_AF-A0A0Q0WPB4-F1
#
_entry.id   AF-A0A0Q0WPB4-F1
#
_cell.length_a   1.000
_cell.length_b   1.000
_cell.length_c   1.000
_cell.angle_alpha   90.00
_cell.angle_beta   90.00
_cell.angle_gamma   90.00
#
_symmetry.space_group_name_H-M   'P 1'
#
loop_
_entity.id
_entity.type
_entity.pdbx_description
1 polymer ?
#
loop_
_entity_poly.entity_id
_entity_poly.type
_entity_poly.pdbx_seq_one_letter_code
_entity_poly.pdbx_strand_id
1 'polypeptide(L)'
;MKKIVKLSLVCAILLSGISTYAIDGNGNGNDDFNLHVLKANGKIITFALNQVQKASLSIYDKNGSLIYSENASGKEGILRTFSLEEFPAGIYFLEVEDSVKKVRHEITITDDASVLSTKAVSSSYKADTTAKNASVAVR
;
A
#
# COMPACT_ATOMS: atom_id res chain seq x y z
N MET A 1 -11.40 33.49 20.88
CA MET A 1 -10.75 32.59 19.89
C MET A 1 -11.18 31.16 20.20
N LYS A 2 -11.92 30.50 19.31
CA LYS A 2 -12.27 29.07 19.49
C LYS A 2 -11.55 28.27 18.41
N LYS A 3 -10.49 27.56 18.80
CA LYS A 3 -9.83 26.60 17.92
C LYS A 3 -10.68 25.33 17.92
N ILE A 4 -11.40 25.10 16.82
CA ILE A 4 -12.13 23.85 16.60
C ILE A 4 -11.08 22.85 16.09
N VAL A 5 -10.65 21.96 16.97
CA VAL A 5 -9.81 20.83 16.59
C VAL A 5 -10.70 19.91 15.75
N LYS A 6 -10.43 19.85 14.44
CA LYS A 6 -11.07 18.89 13.52
C LYS A 6 -10.49 17.51 13.83
N LEU A 7 -11.07 16.82 14.80
CA LEU A 7 -10.79 15.41 15.04
C LEU A 7 -11.62 14.60 14.03
N SER A 8 -11.11 14.46 12.80
CA SER A 8 -11.68 13.50 11.84
C SER A 8 -11.17 12.11 12.20
N LEU A 9 -11.91 11.41 13.05
CA LEU A 9 -11.73 9.99 13.25
C LEU A 9 -12.43 9.29 12.07
N VAL A 10 -11.67 9.02 11.01
CA VAL A 10 -12.11 8.14 9.91
C VAL A 10 -11.78 6.71 10.35
N CYS A 11 -12.82 5.93 10.62
CA CYS A 11 -12.66 4.53 11.02
C CYS A 11 -12.81 3.68 9.76
N ALA A 12 -11.70 3.40 9.07
CA ALA A 12 -11.70 2.45 7.97
C ALA A 12 -12.12 1.06 8.48
N ILE A 13 -13.35 0.63 8.15
CA ILE A 13 -13.86 -0.69 8.52
C ILE A 13 -13.22 -1.73 7.58
N LEU A 14 -12.33 -2.55 8.13
CA LEU A 14 -11.68 -3.64 7.40
C LEU A 14 -12.55 -4.89 7.44
N LEU A 15 -13.00 -5.37 6.29
CA LEU A 15 -13.41 -6.76 6.13
C LEU A 15 -12.15 -7.60 5.89
N SER A 16 -11.47 -8.01 6.96
CA SER A 16 -10.31 -8.90 6.88
C SER A 16 -10.75 -10.34 6.57
N GLY A 17 -10.99 -10.62 5.29
CA GLY A 17 -11.11 -11.99 4.80
C GLY A 17 -9.72 -12.61 4.62
N ILE A 18 -9.40 -13.65 5.40
CA ILE A 18 -8.23 -14.51 5.16
C ILE A 18 -8.49 -15.41 3.96
N SER A 19 -8.55 -14.84 2.76
CA SER A 19 -8.75 -15.65 1.57
C SER A 19 -7.41 -15.97 0.91
N THR A 20 -7.19 -17.26 0.71
CA THR A 20 -6.05 -17.82 -0.01
C THR A 20 -6.35 -17.69 -1.50
N TYR A 21 -5.67 -16.78 -2.19
CA TYR A 21 -5.84 -16.60 -3.63
C TYR A 21 -4.65 -17.21 -4.35
N ALA A 22 -4.92 -18.03 -5.36
CA ALA A 22 -3.94 -18.41 -6.37
C ALA A 22 -3.97 -17.34 -7.45
N ILE A 23 -2.85 -16.64 -7.67
CA ILE A 23 -2.74 -15.61 -8.69
C ILE A 23 -1.78 -16.11 -9.75
N ASP A 24 -2.29 -16.18 -10.98
CA ASP A 24 -1.55 -16.61 -12.16
C ASP A 24 -0.39 -15.63 -12.44
N GLY A 25 0.81 -16.19 -12.51
CA GLY A 25 2.06 -15.45 -12.58
C GLY A 25 2.41 -15.10 -14.02
N ASN A 26 1.77 -14.08 -14.58
CA ASN A 26 2.21 -13.46 -15.84
C ASN A 26 2.37 -11.94 -15.66
N GLY A 27 3.41 -11.53 -14.93
CA GLY A 27 3.81 -10.13 -14.72
C GLY A 27 4.81 -9.69 -15.79
N ASN A 28 4.43 -8.69 -16.58
CA ASN A 28 5.27 -8.07 -17.61
C ASN A 28 6.27 -7.10 -16.96
N GLY A 29 7.39 -7.62 -16.46
CA GLY A 29 8.71 -6.99 -16.51
C GLY A 29 8.99 -5.65 -15.81
N ASN A 30 8.07 -5.01 -15.07
CA ASN A 30 8.34 -3.74 -14.37
C ASN A 30 7.60 -3.60 -13.02
N ASP A 31 7.47 -4.68 -12.24
CA ASP A 31 6.54 -4.71 -11.11
C ASP A 31 7.24 -4.52 -9.75
N ASP A 32 7.40 -3.26 -9.34
CA ASP A 32 7.94 -2.83 -8.04
C ASP A 32 7.25 -3.52 -6.84
N PHE A 33 5.97 -3.84 -6.95
CA PHE A 33 5.37 -5.04 -6.36
C PHE A 33 4.42 -5.55 -7.43
N ASN A 34 4.22 -6.86 -7.57
CA ASN A 34 3.21 -7.43 -8.47
C ASN A 34 1.78 -7.08 -7.97
N LEU A 35 1.45 -5.79 -7.97
CA LEU A 35 0.21 -5.20 -7.46
C LEU A 35 -0.86 -5.34 -8.53
N HIS A 36 -1.82 -6.23 -8.30
CA HIS A 36 -2.94 -6.45 -9.20
C HIS A 36 -4.21 -5.89 -8.60
N VAL A 37 -4.86 -4.95 -9.29
CA VAL A 37 -6.16 -4.41 -8.90
C VAL A 37 -7.26 -5.33 -9.43
N LEU A 38 -8.04 -5.91 -8.53
CA LEU A 38 -9.09 -6.90 -8.85
C LEU A 38 -10.46 -6.25 -8.99
N LYS A 39 -10.73 -5.20 -8.21
CA LYS A 39 -12.03 -4.50 -8.24
C LYS A 39 -11.89 -3.06 -7.76
N ALA A 40 -12.59 -2.17 -8.45
CA ALA A 40 -12.90 -0.82 -8.04
C ALA A 40 -14.42 -0.64 -8.21
N ASN A 41 -15.18 -0.73 -7.12
CA ASN A 41 -16.65 -0.58 -7.16
C ASN A 41 -17.09 0.35 -6.05
N GLY A 42 -17.75 1.44 -6.42
CA GLY A 42 -17.92 2.56 -5.50
C GLY A 42 -16.56 2.99 -4.97
N LYS A 43 -16.47 3.25 -3.66
CA LYS A 43 -15.19 3.60 -3.02
C LYS A 43 -14.45 2.40 -2.45
N ILE A 44 -14.72 1.19 -2.94
CA ILE A 44 -14.02 -0.03 -2.52
C ILE A 44 -12.91 -0.37 -3.52
N ILE A 45 -11.69 -0.52 -3.03
CA ILE A 45 -10.55 -1.07 -3.78
C ILE A 45 -10.20 -2.46 -3.29
N THR A 46 -9.99 -3.40 -4.20
CA THR A 46 -9.43 -4.73 -3.90
C THR A 46 -8.17 -4.93 -4.72
N PHE A 47 -7.07 -5.32 -4.06
CA PHE A 47 -5.80 -5.59 -4.73
C PHE A 47 -5.06 -6.77 -4.12
N ALA A 48 -4.17 -7.36 -4.92
CA ALA A 48 -3.26 -8.41 -4.52
C ALA A 48 -1.79 -8.01 -4.71
N LEU A 49 -0.91 -8.53 -3.86
CA LEU A 49 0.55 -8.47 -3.98
C LEU A 49 1.08 -9.90 -4.18
N ASN A 50 1.55 -10.23 -5.38
CA ASN A 50 2.02 -11.59 -5.67
C ASN A 50 3.43 -11.82 -5.10
N GLN A 51 3.66 -13.00 -4.53
CA GLN A 51 4.95 -13.43 -3.96
C GLN A 51 5.45 -12.57 -2.78
N VAL A 52 4.63 -11.63 -2.29
CA VAL A 52 4.90 -10.85 -1.08
C VAL A 52 4.20 -11.52 0.09
N GLN A 53 4.94 -12.19 0.96
CA GLN A 53 4.36 -12.92 2.10
C GLN A 53 4.10 -12.03 3.32
N LYS A 54 4.86 -10.95 3.47
CA LYS A 54 4.74 -9.99 4.58
C LYS A 54 5.05 -8.58 4.06
N ALA A 55 4.18 -7.63 4.36
CA ALA A 55 4.40 -6.22 4.08
C ALA A 55 3.66 -5.34 5.09
N SER A 56 4.21 -4.18 5.36
CA SER A 56 3.47 -3.07 5.98
C SER A 56 2.73 -2.33 4.86
N LEU A 57 1.43 -2.12 5.05
CA LEU A 57 0.58 -1.36 4.15
C LEU A 57 0.18 -0.07 4.84
N SER A 58 0.33 1.07 4.17
CA SER A 58 -0.05 2.36 4.73
C SER A 58 -0.78 3.21 3.71
N ILE A 59 -1.77 3.99 4.15
CA ILE A 59 -2.48 4.96 3.30
C ILE A 59 -2.18 6.36 3.82
N TYR A 60 -1.70 7.22 2.91
CA TYR A 60 -1.40 8.62 3.18
C TYR A 60 -2.32 9.55 2.39
N ASP A 61 -2.63 10.71 2.95
CA ASP A 61 -3.23 11.81 2.18
C ASP A 61 -2.19 12.50 1.26
N LYS A 62 -2.64 13.44 0.43
CA LYS A 62 -1.78 14.24 -0.45
C LYS A 62 -0.69 15.05 0.27
N ASN A 63 -0.85 15.32 1.56
CA ASN A 63 0.10 16.08 2.38
C ASN A 63 1.10 15.16 3.10
N GLY A 64 0.99 13.84 2.93
CA GLY A 64 1.81 12.85 3.62
C GLY A 64 1.33 12.52 5.04
N SER A 65 0.11 12.91 5.43
CA SER A 65 -0.49 12.50 6.70
C SER A 65 -0.90 11.03 6.63
N LEU A 66 -0.45 10.23 7.58
CA LEU A 66 -0.84 8.83 7.71
C LEU A 66 -2.32 8.74 8.14
N ILE A 67 -3.14 8.05 7.34
CA ILE A 67 -4.56 7.80 7.62
C ILE A 67 -4.75 6.39 8.16
N TYR A 68 -4.03 5.43 7.60
CA TYR A 68 -4.18 4.02 7.93
C TYR A 68 -2.85 3.29 7.84
N SER A 69 -2.65 2.28 8.68
CA SER A 69 -1.50 1.37 8.59
C SER A 69 -1.86 -0.02 9.12
N GLU A 70 -1.36 -1.06 8.47
CA GLU A 70 -1.39 -2.44 8.97
C GLU A 70 -0.12 -3.20 8.60
N ASN A 71 0.09 -4.34 9.28
CA ASN A 71 1.00 -5.37 8.81
C ASN A 71 0.17 -6.51 8.21
N ALA A 72 0.35 -6.73 6.91
CA ALA A 72 -0.33 -7.77 6.17
C ALA A 72 0.60 -8.97 5.96
N SER A 73 0.01 -10.16 6.00
CA SER A 73 0.71 -11.40 5.67
C SER A 73 -0.20 -12.37 4.93
N GLY A 74 0.42 -13.26 4.17
CA GLY A 74 -0.25 -14.35 3.47
C GLY A 74 0.76 -15.38 2.96
N LYS A 75 0.29 -16.59 2.70
CA LYS A 75 1.16 -17.73 2.36
C LYS A 75 1.78 -17.59 0.97
N GLU A 76 0.96 -17.28 -0.03
CA GLU A 76 1.35 -17.18 -1.45
C GLU A 76 1.41 -15.72 -1.96
N GLY A 77 0.96 -14.79 -1.13
CA GLY A 77 0.78 -13.38 -1.46
C GLY A 77 -0.20 -12.73 -0.49
N ILE A 78 -0.42 -11.43 -0.64
CA ILE A 78 -1.35 -10.66 0.19
C ILE A 78 -2.53 -10.24 -0.67
N LEU A 79 -3.76 -10.51 -0.21
CA LEU A 79 -4.96 -9.84 -0.72
C LEU A 79 -5.52 -8.87 0.31
N ARG A 80 -5.86 -7.65 -0.12
CA ARG A 80 -6.61 -6.69 0.69
C ARG A 80 -7.76 -6.05 -0.07
N THR A 81 -8.80 -5.73 0.70
CA THR A 81 -9.94 -4.93 0.28
C THR A 81 -10.08 -3.77 1.26
N PHE A 82 -10.07 -2.54 0.75
CA PHE A 82 -10.30 -1.33 1.54
C PHE A 82 -11.59 -0.66 1.11
N SER A 83 -12.42 -0.31 2.10
CA SER A 83 -13.49 0.65 1.92
C SER A 83 -12.95 2.06 2.14
N LEU A 84 -13.12 2.92 1.15
CA LEU A 84 -12.75 4.32 1.18
C LEU A 84 -13.99 5.23 1.23
N GLU A 85 -15.14 4.70 1.66
CA GLU A 85 -16.42 5.42 1.68
C GLU A 85 -16.35 6.70 2.53
N GLU A 86 -15.63 6.65 3.64
CA GLU A 86 -15.45 7.78 4.56
C GLU A 86 -14.35 8.76 4.11
N PHE A 87 -13.66 8.48 3.01
CA PHE A 87 -12.56 9.31 2.52
C PHE A 87 -13.15 10.43 1.64
N PRO A 88 -12.80 11.70 1.90
CA PRO A 88 -13.13 12.79 0.99
C PRO A 88 -12.53 12.58 -0.40
N ALA A 89 -13.19 13.11 -1.42
CA ALA A 89 -12.64 13.14 -2.77
C ALA A 89 -11.25 13.81 -2.78
N GLY A 90 -10.30 13.22 -3.51
CA GLY A 90 -8.92 13.66 -3.54
C GLY A 90 -7.93 12.57 -3.95
N ILE A 91 -6.65 12.93 -3.87
CA ILE A 91 -5.53 12.05 -4.14
C ILE A 91 -4.95 11.54 -2.83
N TYR A 92 -4.72 10.23 -2.79
CA TYR A 92 -4.14 9.49 -1.68
C TYR A 92 -3.06 8.56 -2.20
N PHE A 93 -2.32 7.96 -1.28
CA PHE A 93 -1.22 7.08 -1.63
C PHE A 93 -1.25 5.80 -0.80
N LEU A 94 -1.31 4.66 -1.48
CA LEU A 94 -1.01 3.36 -0.90
C LEU A 94 0.51 3.15 -0.93
N GLU A 95 1.11 3.02 0.23
CA GLU A 95 2.50 2.63 0.39
C GLU A 95 2.57 1.17 0.84
N VAL A 96 3.38 0.39 0.12
CA VAL A 96 3.67 -1.01 0.42
C VAL A 96 5.15 -1.08 0.78
N GLU A 97 5.47 -1.65 1.94
CA GLU A 97 6.83 -1.79 2.42
C GLU A 97 7.08 -3.23 2.86
N ASP A 98 8.04 -3.92 2.24
CA ASP A 98 8.52 -5.23 2.68
C ASP A 98 9.90 -5.11 3.35
N SER A 99 10.61 -6.21 3.51
CA SER A 99 11.97 -6.21 4.08
C SER A 99 13.03 -5.55 3.18
N VAL A 100 12.76 -5.43 1.88
CA VAL A 100 13.73 -5.04 0.85
C VAL A 100 13.47 -3.64 0.32
N LYS A 101 12.20 -3.23 0.16
CA LYS A 101 11.83 -2.01 -0.53
C LYS A 101 10.52 -1.41 -0.04
N LYS A 102 10.30 -0.18 -0.48
CA LYS A 102 9.10 0.62 -0.27
C LYS A 102 8.64 1.17 -1.61
N VAL A 103 7.35 1.00 -1.91
CA VAL A 103 6.75 1.39 -3.19
C VAL A 103 5.45 2.10 -2.91
N ARG A 104 5.17 3.16 -3.67
CA ARG A 104 3.98 3.98 -3.52
C ARG A 104 3.14 3.97 -4.79
N HIS A 105 1.83 3.79 -4.62
CA HIS A 105 0.82 3.80 -5.66
C HIS A 105 -0.23 4.87 -5.36
N GLU A 106 -0.73 5.53 -6.40
CA GLU A 106 -1.76 6.55 -6.25
C GLU A 106 -3.15 5.92 -6.12
N ILE A 107 -3.96 6.46 -5.22
CA ILE A 107 -5.41 6.23 -5.14
C ILE A 107 -6.09 7.56 -5.47
N THR A 108 -6.90 7.58 -6.53
CA THR A 108 -7.80 8.70 -6.83
C THR A 108 -9.18 8.38 -6.29
N ILE A 109 -9.74 9.27 -5.47
CA ILE A 109 -11.11 9.16 -4.96
C ILE A 109 -11.94 10.33 -5.50
N THR A 110 -13.09 10.00 -6.06
CA THR A 110 -14.13 10.96 -6.50
C THR A 110 -15.34 10.85 -5.59
N ASP A 111 -16.40 11.59 -5.87
CA ASP A 111 -17.64 11.49 -5.09
C ASP A 111 -18.27 10.10 -5.18
N ASP A 112 -18.13 9.42 -6.33
CA ASP A 112 -18.82 8.16 -6.62
C ASP A 112 -17.91 6.93 -6.61
N ALA A 113 -16.61 7.10 -6.88
CA ALA A 113 -15.70 5.99 -7.12
C ALA A 113 -14.28 6.22 -6.63
N SER A 114 -13.55 5.12 -6.43
CA SER A 114 -12.11 5.13 -6.20
C SER A 114 -11.36 4.29 -7.24
N VAL A 115 -10.13 4.71 -7.57
CA VAL A 115 -9.24 4.02 -8.51
C VAL A 115 -7.85 3.92 -7.89
N LEU A 116 -7.33 2.70 -7.77
CA LEU A 116 -5.94 2.43 -7.40
C LEU A 116 -5.10 2.24 -8.67
N SER A 117 -4.03 3.01 -8.82
CA SER A 117 -3.08 2.87 -9.92
C SER A 117 -2.18 1.65 -9.72
N THR A 118 -2.11 0.78 -10.72
CA THR A 118 -1.11 -0.31 -10.76
C THR A 118 0.30 0.21 -10.96
N LYS A 119 0.47 1.37 -11.60
CA LYS A 119 1.78 2.00 -11.81
C LYS A 119 2.25 2.66 -10.52
N ALA A 120 3.47 2.34 -10.11
CA ALA A 120 4.13 3.00 -8.99
C ALA A 120 4.47 4.46 -9.33
N VAL A 121 4.25 5.36 -8.37
CA VAL A 121 4.69 6.76 -8.45
C VAL A 121 6.08 6.96 -7.84
N SER A 122 6.51 6.05 -6.97
CA SER A 122 7.87 6.00 -6.43
C SER A 122 8.22 4.60 -5.91
N SER A 123 9.50 4.23 -6.02
CA SER A 123 10.06 3.00 -5.47
C SER A 123 11.43 3.30 -4.86
N SER A 124 11.74 2.70 -3.71
CA SER A 124 13.01 2.86 -3.02
C SER A 124 13.43 1.56 -2.33
N TYR A 125 14.70 1.19 -2.49
CA TYR A 125 15.28 0.03 -1.85
C TYR A 125 15.88 0.41 -0.50
N LYS A 126 15.66 -0.45 0.49
CA LYS A 126 16.35 -0.36 1.78
C LYS A 126 17.81 -0.73 1.56
N ALA A 127 18.71 0.06 2.13
CA ALA A 127 20.13 -0.24 2.08
C ALA A 127 20.40 -1.57 2.82
N ASP A 128 21.17 -2.46 2.21
CA ASP A 128 21.67 -3.66 2.87
C ASP A 128 22.45 -3.25 4.13
N THR A 129 21.92 -3.59 5.30
CA THR A 129 22.60 -3.35 6.58
C THR A 129 23.89 -4.19 6.72
N THR A 130 24.15 -5.10 5.78
CA THR A 130 25.34 -5.95 5.69
C THR A 130 26.62 -5.19 5.30
N ALA A 131 26.53 -3.97 4.76
CA ALA A 131 27.71 -3.21 4.33
C ALA A 131 28.48 -2.50 5.47
N LYS A 132 28.03 -2.55 6.73
CA LYS A 132 28.65 -1.78 7.83
C LYS A 132 29.90 -2.41 8.48
N ASN A 133 30.32 -3.61 8.09
CA ASN A 133 31.44 -4.31 8.76
C ASN A 133 32.65 -4.63 7.86
N ALA A 134 32.75 -4.08 6.65
CA ALA A 134 33.99 -4.17 5.89
C ALA A 134 35.01 -3.16 6.42
N SER A 135 35.71 -3.51 7.52
CA SER A 135 36.98 -2.87 7.86
C SER A 135 37.98 -3.15 6.74
N VAL A 136 38.10 -2.21 5.80
CA VAL A 136 39.15 -2.27 4.78
C VAL A 136 40.45 -1.86 5.46
N ALA A 137 41.24 -2.85 5.89
CA ALA A 137 42.63 -2.62 6.25
C ALA A 137 43.42 -2.38 4.95
N VAL A 138 43.72 -1.12 4.68
CA VAL A 138 44.75 -0.75 3.69
C VAL A 138 46.10 -1.22 4.24
N ARG A 139 46.81 -2.04 3.44
CA ARG A 139 48.20 -2.41 3.65
C ARG A 139 49.07 -1.65 2.66
#